data_AF-A0A1X7L2C2-F1
#
_entry.id   AF-A0A1X7L2C2-F1
#
_cell.length_a   1.000
_cell.length_b   1.000
_cell.length_c   1.000
_cell.angle_alpha   90.00
_cell.angle_beta   90.00
_cell.angle_gamma   90.00
#
_symmetry.space_group_name_H-M   'P 1'
#
loop_
_entity.id
_entity.type
_entity.pdbx_description
1 polymer ?
#
loop_
_entity_poly.entity_id
_entity_poly.type
_entity_poly.pdbx_seq_one_letter_code
_entity_poly.pdbx_strand_id
1 'polypeptide(L)'
;MRRDNPRWVVLLIDVFIVFSCYLLSTYVINSFRGRVDDALMIKQAFLVTAIYALSFFVFKTYRGIIRQADIKDAQGIMSATIGAVVVLMLTSFCLRRSDYLPLYPIFNLSYSVVFIHGVMTIVSMVAARMVYRSIYEQLFQQGKNVAPVVLIGAGNMGTITLNLLKADSKNKYKTVLLADDNPNRIGKRVNGFNVVDFRILNSQMMESMGIDSVIIALDDNNKERLKGISEHIEQLPVKLKIMPNSAKLLSGEVATRQLRTLNIGDLLGREAIKLDNPAVQESLAGKVILITGAAGSIGSELARQIAFVKFGKLILLDQAESALYDLQQEIRQVVSHSVRYVVGNVRDVGFMENIFAHYRPHVVFHAAAYKHVPLMEQNPYESIHTNVYGSKVVADLSAKYSAEKFVMVSTDKAVNPTNVMGATKRIAEIYVSALNKQVKTNYIVTRFGNVLGSNGSVIPLFEKQLKKGGPLTVTHPDITRYFMTIPEACQLVQDAAVMGSGGEIYVFDMGEPVKIMDLAKRMIRLKGYRYPEDVSIMITGLRPGEKTYEELLANDENTVKTHHEKIMIAKVNTFDDDQRKEKIEMLCLLIKDCQKRQEPMTLVSMMKDIVPEFVSKNSIFEELDPQKAV
;
A
#
# COMPACT_ATOMS: atom_id res chain seq x y z
N MET A 1 24.38 -10.76 19.16
CA MET A 1 24.35 -10.69 20.63
C MET A 1 24.76 -9.28 21.07
N ARG A 2 23.81 -8.38 21.31
CA ARG A 2 24.07 -7.07 21.95
C ARG A 2 23.89 -7.26 23.46
N ARG A 3 24.88 -7.87 24.12
CA ARG A 3 24.87 -7.89 25.60
C ARG A 3 25.19 -6.48 26.05
N ASP A 4 24.29 -5.87 26.82
CA ASP A 4 24.61 -4.65 27.56
C ASP A 4 25.86 -4.94 28.38
N ASN A 5 26.84 -4.02 28.37
CA ASN A 5 28.09 -4.25 29.06
C ASN A 5 27.81 -4.67 30.51
N PRO A 6 28.57 -5.63 31.04
CA PRO A 6 28.35 -6.05 32.41
C PRO A 6 28.54 -4.85 33.33
N ARG A 7 27.53 -4.55 34.16
CA ARG A 7 27.51 -3.40 35.08
C ARG A 7 28.74 -3.32 35.98
N TRP A 8 29.37 -4.47 36.25
CA TRP A 8 30.61 -4.57 37.03
C TRP A 8 31.85 -4.02 36.29
N VAL A 9 31.90 -4.09 34.96
CA VAL A 9 33.01 -3.52 34.17
C VAL A 9 33.04 -2.01 34.31
N VAL A 10 31.87 -1.37 34.29
CA VAL A 10 31.72 0.08 34.48
C VAL A 10 32.22 0.49 35.85
N LEU A 11 31.79 -0.22 36.89
CA LEU A 11 32.21 0.06 38.26
C LEU A 11 33.72 -0.12 38.45
N LEU A 12 34.33 -1.16 37.84
CA LEU A 12 35.78 -1.37 37.91
C LEU A 12 36.56 -0.23 37.25
N ILE A 13 36.10 0.27 36.10
CA ILE A 13 36.72 1.41 35.42
C ILE A 13 36.59 2.68 36.28
N ASP A 14 35.40 2.96 36.82
CA ASP A 14 35.16 4.13 37.67
C ASP A 14 36.04 4.08 38.94
N VAL A 15 36.16 2.90 39.58
CA VAL A 15 37.04 2.66 40.75
C VAL A 15 38.52 2.85 40.39
N PHE A 16 38.96 2.35 39.23
CA PHE A 16 40.33 2.53 38.75
C PHE A 16 40.66 4.00 38.46
N ILE A 17 39.72 4.75 37.87
CA ILE A 17 39.86 6.20 37.64
C ILE A 17 40.03 6.91 38.98
N VAL A 18 39.18 6.63 39.98
CA VAL A 18 39.29 7.24 41.31
C VAL A 18 40.65 7.00 41.95
N PHE A 19 41.12 5.76 41.94
CA PHE A 19 42.41 5.39 42.53
C PHE A 19 43.57 6.11 41.81
N SER A 20 43.57 6.11 40.48
CA SER A 20 44.59 6.75 39.65
C SER A 20 44.60 8.28 39.81
N CYS A 21 43.42 8.90 39.82
CA CYS A 21 43.28 10.33 40.08
C CYS A 21 43.79 10.71 41.48
N TYR A 22 43.61 9.86 42.49
CA TYR A 22 44.09 10.16 43.84
C TYR A 22 45.62 10.16 43.91
N LEU A 23 46.26 9.13 43.36
CA LEU A 23 47.72 9.07 43.26
C LEU A 23 48.27 10.28 42.49
N LEU A 24 47.67 10.60 41.35
CA LEU A 24 48.08 11.74 40.53
C LEU A 24 47.92 13.07 41.28
N SER A 25 46.77 13.31 41.90
CA SER A 25 46.52 14.55 42.66
C SER A 25 47.48 14.71 43.84
N THR A 26 47.77 13.62 44.55
CA THR A 26 48.71 13.59 45.67
C THR A 26 50.13 13.87 45.20
N TYR A 27 50.55 13.23 44.11
CA TYR A 27 51.85 13.46 43.49
C TYR A 27 51.99 14.89 42.99
N VAL A 28 51.01 15.43 42.26
CA VAL A 28 51.03 16.80 41.73
C VAL A 28 51.16 17.83 42.86
N ILE A 29 50.42 17.67 43.95
CA ILE A 29 50.44 18.65 45.06
C ILE A 29 51.69 18.52 45.93
N ASN A 30 52.13 17.29 46.21
CA ASN A 30 53.25 17.05 47.12
C ASN A 30 54.61 17.07 46.41
N SER A 31 54.66 16.95 45.08
CA SER A 31 55.89 17.11 44.28
C SER A 31 56.49 18.52 44.47
N PHE A 32 55.66 19.56 44.60
CA PHE A 32 56.10 20.92 44.95
C PHE A 32 56.65 21.06 46.38
N ARG A 33 56.42 20.09 47.27
CA ARG A 33 56.81 20.13 48.70
C ARG A 33 57.99 19.22 49.05
N GLY A 34 58.55 18.48 48.09
CA GLY A 34 59.85 17.80 48.22
C GLY A 34 59.89 16.50 49.05
N ARG A 35 58.77 15.99 49.58
CA ARG A 35 58.68 14.66 50.21
C ARG A 35 57.31 14.02 49.97
N VAL A 36 57.28 12.86 49.32
CA VAL A 36 56.09 12.01 49.18
C VAL A 36 56.36 10.73 49.98
N ASP A 37 55.51 10.42 50.95
CA ASP A 37 55.50 9.11 51.60
C ASP A 37 54.64 8.17 50.75
N ASP A 38 55.29 7.36 49.92
CA ASP A 38 54.62 6.46 48.97
C ASP A 38 53.76 5.41 49.69
N ALA A 39 54.21 4.92 50.85
CA ALA A 39 53.48 3.93 51.63
C ALA A 39 52.20 4.51 52.23
N LEU A 40 52.27 5.75 52.73
CA LEU A 40 51.09 6.46 53.24
C LEU A 40 50.12 6.82 52.11
N MET A 41 50.63 7.29 50.97
CA MET A 41 49.83 7.65 49.80
C MET A 41 49.00 6.45 49.30
N ILE A 42 49.61 5.27 49.18
CA ILE A 42 48.90 4.05 48.72
C ILE A 42 47.82 3.66 49.72
N LYS A 43 48.10 3.69 51.04
CA LYS A 43 47.09 3.39 52.07
C LYS A 43 45.92 4.36 52.03
N GLN A 44 46.19 5.65 51.85
CA GLN A 44 45.16 6.68 51.67
C GLN A 44 44.36 6.49 50.38
N ALA A 45 45.01 6.09 49.28
CA ALA A 45 44.35 5.80 48.01
C ALA A 45 43.31 4.67 48.14
N PHE A 46 43.64 3.60 48.89
CA PHE A 46 42.67 2.52 49.17
C PHE A 46 41.48 3.01 49.99
N LEU A 47 41.72 3.82 51.04
CA LEU A 47 40.64 4.41 51.85
C LEU A 47 39.71 5.30 51.00
N VAL A 48 40.29 6.22 50.22
CA VAL A 48 39.54 7.12 49.34
C VAL A 48 38.73 6.33 48.32
N THR A 49 39.35 5.33 47.70
CA THR A 49 38.69 4.48 46.71
C THR A 49 37.53 3.69 47.32
N ALA A 50 37.66 3.20 48.56
CA ALA A 50 36.58 2.51 49.27
C ALA A 50 35.37 3.44 49.53
N ILE A 51 35.61 4.69 49.93
CA ILE A 51 34.54 5.67 50.16
C ILE A 51 33.83 6.05 48.86
N TYR A 52 34.59 6.25 47.77
CA TYR A 52 34.01 6.50 46.45
C TYR A 52 33.23 5.30 45.92
N ALA A 53 33.74 4.08 46.09
CA ALA A 53 33.02 2.87 45.71
C ALA A 53 31.68 2.78 46.44
N LEU A 54 31.65 3.06 47.75
CA LEU A 54 30.41 3.12 48.53
C LEU A 54 29.46 4.20 48.00
N SER A 55 29.98 5.40 47.68
CA SER A 55 29.19 6.48 47.09
C SER A 55 28.59 6.06 45.74
N PHE A 56 29.37 5.44 44.85
CA PHE A 56 28.88 4.92 43.56
C PHE A 56 27.82 3.84 43.72
N PHE A 57 27.89 3.03 44.79
CA PHE A 57 26.84 2.08 45.13
C PHE A 57 25.54 2.77 45.57
N VAL A 58 25.62 3.80 46.42
CA VAL A 58 24.46 4.57 46.91
C VAL A 58 23.78 5.35 45.79
N PHE A 59 24.56 6.10 45.01
CA PHE A 59 24.08 6.92 43.89
C PHE A 59 23.85 6.11 42.61
N LYS A 60 24.19 4.81 42.60
CA LYS A 60 23.95 3.84 41.52
C LYS A 60 24.49 4.29 40.16
N THR A 61 25.64 4.97 40.14
CA THR A 61 26.26 5.53 38.93
C THR A 61 26.63 4.46 37.88
N TYR A 62 26.78 3.21 38.31
CA TYR A 62 27.10 2.04 37.49
C TYR A 62 25.89 1.37 36.79
N ARG A 63 24.65 1.82 37.09
CA ARG A 63 23.43 1.24 36.50
C ARG A 63 23.06 1.84 35.13
N GLY A 64 23.60 3.00 34.79
CA GLY A 64 23.35 3.67 33.52
C GLY A 64 23.90 2.87 32.33
N ILE A 65 23.18 2.88 31.21
CA ILE A 65 23.65 2.27 29.97
C ILE A 65 24.59 3.28 29.31
N ILE A 66 25.91 3.09 29.41
CA ILE A 66 26.92 4.09 28.98
C ILE A 66 26.73 4.55 27.52
N ARG A 67 26.27 3.68 26.61
CA ARG A 67 26.02 4.06 25.19
C ARG A 67 24.91 5.11 25.02
N GLN A 68 24.07 5.29 26.04
CA GLN A 68 22.98 6.28 26.08
C GLN A 68 23.29 7.39 27.09
N ALA A 69 24.56 7.58 27.44
CA ALA A 69 24.97 8.60 28.40
C ALA A 69 24.39 9.97 28.03
N ASP A 70 23.57 10.50 28.93
CA ASP A 70 22.84 11.75 28.80
C ASP A 70 23.23 12.72 29.94
N ILE A 71 22.73 13.96 29.90
CA ILE A 71 23.00 15.00 30.89
C ILE A 71 22.69 14.52 32.32
N LYS A 72 21.66 13.67 32.50
CA LYS A 72 21.30 13.07 33.79
C LYS A 72 22.38 12.16 34.36
N ASP A 73 23.13 11.45 33.52
CA ASP A 73 24.22 10.59 33.98
C ASP A 73 25.40 11.41 34.48
N ALA A 74 25.69 12.54 33.84
CA ALA A 74 26.70 13.48 34.31
C ALA A 74 26.32 14.09 35.67
N GLN A 75 25.05 14.45 35.86
CA GLN A 75 24.53 14.93 37.16
C GLN A 75 24.65 13.86 38.26
N GLY A 76 24.40 12.60 37.93
CA GLY A 76 24.57 11.47 38.86
C GLY A 76 26.03 11.28 39.29
N ILE A 77 26.98 11.34 38.34
CA ILE A 77 28.42 11.31 38.64
C ILE A 77 28.82 12.47 39.55
N MET A 78 28.40 13.68 39.20
CA MET A 78 28.73 14.89 39.95
C MET A 78 28.24 14.80 41.40
N SER A 79 27.00 14.36 41.59
CA SER A 79 26.40 14.19 42.93
C SER A 79 27.14 13.13 43.76
N ALA A 80 27.49 11.99 43.16
CA ALA A 80 28.21 10.92 43.84
C ALA A 80 29.63 11.33 44.25
N THR A 81 30.34 12.03 43.36
CA THR A 81 31.70 12.52 43.63
C THR A 81 31.70 13.61 44.70
N ILE A 82 30.79 14.59 44.61
CA ILE A 82 30.66 15.64 45.63
C ILE A 82 30.32 15.02 47.00
N GLY A 83 29.39 14.06 47.04
CA GLY A 83 29.06 13.33 48.26
C GLY A 83 30.28 12.64 48.89
N ALA A 84 31.09 11.95 48.07
CA ALA A 84 32.31 11.29 48.54
C ALA A 84 33.36 12.29 49.06
N VAL A 85 33.57 13.42 48.35
CA VAL A 85 34.48 14.49 48.77
C VAL A 85 34.06 15.08 50.12
N VAL A 86 32.76 15.36 50.30
CA VAL A 86 32.23 15.88 51.57
C VAL A 86 32.46 14.88 52.71
N VAL A 87 32.17 13.59 52.49
CA VAL A 87 32.44 12.54 53.47
C VAL A 87 33.92 12.50 53.83
N LEU A 88 34.83 12.52 52.85
CA LEU A 88 36.27 12.50 53.09
C LEU A 88 36.75 13.73 53.89
N MET A 89 36.25 14.92 53.56
CA MET A 89 36.57 16.15 54.27
C MET A 89 36.06 16.11 55.72
N LEU A 90 34.84 15.64 55.95
CA LEU A 90 34.26 15.49 57.29
C LEU A 90 35.00 14.43 58.11
N THR A 91 35.32 13.28 57.53
CA THR A 91 36.11 12.24 58.21
C THR A 91 37.48 12.75 58.60
N SER A 92 38.15 13.49 57.71
CA SER A 92 39.44 14.12 58.00
C SER A 92 39.31 15.20 59.09
N PHE A 93 38.24 16.02 59.06
CA PHE A 93 37.99 17.04 60.08
C PHE A 93 37.74 16.46 61.48
N CYS A 94 36.84 15.48 61.60
CA CYS A 94 36.48 14.86 62.88
C CYS A 94 37.67 14.12 63.50
N LEU A 95 38.45 13.41 62.69
CA LEU A 95 39.56 12.59 63.18
C LEU A 95 40.83 13.41 63.45
N ARG A 96 40.97 14.60 62.85
CA ARG A 96 42.07 15.53 63.13
C ARG A 96 42.10 16.01 64.59
N ARG A 97 40.96 15.95 65.30
CA ARG A 97 40.85 16.34 66.71
C ARG A 97 41.25 15.22 67.70
N SER A 98 41.53 14.01 67.20
CA SER A 98 41.78 12.82 68.00
C SER A 98 43.17 12.26 67.73
N ASP A 99 44.20 12.94 68.26
CA ASP A 99 45.62 12.56 68.07
C ASP A 99 46.02 11.20 68.68
N TYR A 100 45.12 10.52 69.41
CA TYR A 100 45.38 9.25 70.10
C TYR A 100 45.07 7.97 69.29
N LEU A 101 44.60 8.06 68.04
CA LEU A 101 44.29 6.87 67.24
C LEU A 101 45.50 6.40 66.39
N PRO A 102 45.89 5.11 66.43
CA PRO A 102 47.00 4.57 65.62
C PRO A 102 46.76 4.63 64.10
N LEU A 103 45.50 4.81 63.66
CA LEU A 103 45.14 4.98 62.25
C LEU A 103 45.11 6.44 61.77
N TYR A 104 45.38 7.41 62.67
CA TYR A 104 45.33 8.85 62.38
C TYR A 104 46.04 9.29 61.08
N PRO A 105 47.25 8.80 60.75
CA PRO A 105 47.96 9.24 59.53
C PRO A 105 47.20 8.93 58.24
N ILE A 106 46.42 7.84 58.22
CA ILE A 106 45.67 7.39 57.04
C ILE A 106 44.41 8.25 56.83
N PHE A 107 43.81 8.76 57.91
CA PHE A 107 42.61 9.60 57.84
C PHE A 107 42.92 11.10 57.74
N ASN A 108 44.16 11.53 58.02
CA ASN A 108 44.57 12.92 57.89
C ASN A 108 44.86 13.29 56.43
N LEU A 109 43.79 13.42 55.65
CA LEU A 109 43.85 13.80 54.24
C LEU A 109 44.01 15.32 54.09
N SER A 110 44.91 15.75 53.20
CA SER A 110 45.04 17.15 52.81
C SER A 110 43.79 17.61 52.05
N TYR A 111 43.13 18.67 52.51
CA TYR A 111 41.92 19.19 51.86
C TYR A 111 42.18 19.66 50.42
N SER A 112 43.37 20.20 50.14
CA SER A 112 43.77 20.57 48.78
C SER A 112 43.87 19.34 47.87
N VAL A 113 44.37 18.21 48.39
CA VAL A 113 44.47 16.94 47.65
C VAL A 113 43.08 16.38 47.38
N VAL A 114 42.22 16.31 48.40
CA VAL A 114 40.84 15.81 48.26
C VAL A 114 40.01 16.66 47.30
N PHE A 115 40.17 18.00 47.33
CA PHE A 115 39.46 18.89 46.42
C PHE A 115 39.90 18.71 44.96
N ILE A 116 41.21 18.75 44.69
CA ILE A 116 41.76 18.56 43.34
C ILE A 116 41.43 17.16 42.82
N HIS A 117 41.54 16.15 43.68
CA HIS A 117 41.11 14.77 43.39
C HIS A 117 39.66 14.71 42.93
N GLY A 118 38.74 15.36 43.65
CA GLY A 118 37.32 15.40 43.28
C GLY A 118 37.08 16.02 41.90
N VAL A 119 37.72 17.14 41.61
CA VAL A 119 37.61 17.81 40.29
C VAL A 119 38.17 16.93 39.18
N MET A 120 39.38 16.37 39.36
CA MET A 120 39.98 15.47 38.38
C MET A 120 39.10 14.24 38.12
N THR A 121 38.53 13.65 39.16
CA THR A 121 37.69 12.46 39.04
C THR A 121 36.41 12.75 38.25
N ILE A 122 35.73 13.89 38.48
CA ILE A 122 34.55 14.28 37.69
C ILE A 122 34.91 14.41 36.21
N VAL A 123 35.98 15.14 35.90
CA VAL A 123 36.41 15.35 34.51
C VAL A 123 36.77 14.03 33.84
N SER A 124 37.58 13.19 34.50
CA SER A 124 38.01 11.90 33.96
C SER A 124 36.85 10.92 33.74
N MET A 125 35.88 10.84 34.67
CA MET A 125 34.72 9.95 34.50
C MET A 125 33.78 10.41 33.38
N VAL A 126 33.50 11.72 33.27
CA VAL A 126 32.67 12.25 32.17
C VAL A 126 33.39 12.04 30.83
N ALA A 127 34.68 12.34 30.75
CA ALA A 127 35.49 12.12 29.55
C ALA A 127 35.51 10.64 29.15
N ALA A 128 35.71 9.71 30.09
CA ALA A 128 35.69 8.28 29.82
C ALA A 128 34.35 7.81 29.21
N ARG A 129 33.21 8.32 29.70
CA ARG A 129 31.88 8.00 29.15
C ARG A 129 31.68 8.57 27.75
N MET A 130 32.14 9.81 27.49
CA MET A 130 32.05 10.43 26.17
C MET A 130 32.93 9.71 25.14
N VAL A 131 34.16 9.35 25.52
CA VAL A 131 35.08 8.58 24.67
C VAL A 131 34.50 7.20 24.37
N TYR A 132 33.99 6.49 25.38
CA TYR A 132 33.35 5.19 25.18
C TYR A 132 32.16 5.28 24.23
N ARG A 133 31.29 6.29 24.41
CA ARG A 133 30.15 6.53 23.52
C ARG A 133 30.60 6.79 22.09
N SER A 134 31.58 7.66 21.89
CA SER A 134 32.13 8.00 20.57
C SER A 134 32.73 6.78 19.86
N ILE A 135 33.53 5.98 20.58
CA ILE A 135 34.12 4.73 20.05
C ILE A 135 33.03 3.71 19.72
N TYR A 136 32.01 3.56 20.58
CA TYR A 136 30.91 2.63 20.34
C TYR A 136 30.08 3.03 19.11
N GLU A 137 29.79 4.33 18.97
CA GLU A 137 29.10 4.88 17.78
C GLU A 137 29.93 4.62 16.52
N GLN A 138 31.24 4.87 16.53
CA GLN A 138 32.10 4.65 15.35
C GLN A 138 32.27 3.17 14.98
N LEU A 139 32.52 2.28 15.95
CA LEU A 139 32.81 0.87 15.68
C LEU A 139 31.56 0.02 15.41
N PHE A 140 30.41 0.37 16.00
CA PHE A 140 29.20 -0.47 15.94
C PHE A 140 28.01 0.16 15.19
N GLN A 141 28.07 1.44 14.81
CA GLN A 141 27.11 2.03 13.84
C GLN A 141 27.61 2.04 12.40
N GLN A 142 28.86 1.65 12.13
CA GLN A 142 29.27 1.34 10.77
C GLN A 142 28.84 -0.08 10.39
N GLY A 143 27.67 -0.18 9.78
CA GLY A 143 27.26 -1.38 9.05
C GLY A 143 25.76 -1.67 9.09
N LYS A 144 25.04 -1.17 8.08
CA LYS A 144 24.31 -1.99 7.10
C LYS A 144 23.52 -1.10 6.13
N ASN A 145 23.88 -1.16 4.84
CA ASN A 145 23.15 -0.65 3.67
C ASN A 145 22.28 0.59 3.93
N VAL A 146 22.92 1.74 4.11
CA VAL A 146 22.23 3.02 4.17
C VAL A 146 22.01 3.47 2.73
N ALA A 147 20.78 3.34 2.23
CA ALA A 147 20.42 3.79 0.89
C ALA A 147 20.39 5.33 0.85
N PRO A 148 21.22 5.99 0.02
CA PRO A 148 21.21 7.44 -0.12
C PRO A 148 19.92 7.86 -0.85
N VAL A 149 19.21 8.85 -0.30
CA VAL A 149 17.92 9.30 -0.85
C VAL A 149 17.84 10.79 -1.06
N VAL A 150 17.12 11.18 -2.11
CA VAL A 150 16.65 12.56 -2.31
C VAL A 150 15.23 12.65 -1.79
N LEU A 151 14.95 13.66 -0.96
CA LEU A 151 13.61 13.94 -0.47
C LEU A 151 13.01 15.08 -1.30
N ILE A 152 11.86 14.84 -1.94
CA ILE A 152 11.10 15.87 -2.66
C ILE A 152 9.91 16.30 -1.80
N GLY A 153 9.82 17.60 -1.56
CA GLY A 153 8.88 18.24 -0.66
C GLY A 153 9.60 18.76 0.59
N ALA A 154 9.79 20.07 0.67
CA ALA A 154 10.39 20.77 1.82
C ALA A 154 9.31 21.37 2.75
N GLY A 155 8.10 20.81 2.72
CA GLY A 155 6.96 21.22 3.53
C GLY A 155 6.89 20.56 4.91
N ASN A 156 5.68 20.51 5.46
CA ASN A 156 5.45 19.89 6.77
C ASN A 156 5.70 18.39 6.69
N MET A 157 5.14 17.72 5.68
CA MET A 157 5.35 16.29 5.40
C MET A 157 6.80 15.97 5.07
N GLY A 158 7.50 16.87 4.38
CA GLY A 158 8.94 16.79 4.17
C GLY A 158 9.71 16.78 5.49
N THR A 159 9.39 17.70 6.38
CA THR A 159 10.01 17.82 7.70
C THR A 159 9.71 16.61 8.59
N ILE A 160 8.46 16.15 8.63
CA ILE A 160 8.04 14.94 9.33
C ILE A 160 8.81 13.74 8.79
N THR A 161 8.87 13.58 7.47
CA THR A 161 9.60 12.49 6.81
C THR A 161 11.08 12.51 7.18
N LEU A 162 11.73 13.68 7.13
CA LEU A 162 13.13 13.80 7.47
C LEU A 162 13.40 13.38 8.92
N ASN A 163 12.55 13.78 9.86
CA ASN A 163 12.67 13.39 11.27
C ASN A 163 12.43 11.90 11.47
N LEU A 164 11.46 11.30 10.77
CA LEU A 164 11.21 9.86 10.78
C LEU A 164 12.40 9.06 10.24
N LEU A 165 13.00 9.51 9.15
CA LEU A 165 14.20 8.88 8.57
C LEU A 165 15.41 8.95 9.50
N LYS A 166 15.58 10.09 10.21
CA LYS A 166 16.64 10.26 11.22
C LYS A 166 16.40 9.43 12.49
N ALA A 167 15.14 9.24 12.88
CA ALA A 167 14.76 8.52 14.10
C ALA A 167 14.75 6.99 13.94
N ASP A 168 14.76 6.46 12.71
CA ASP A 168 14.77 5.01 12.48
C ASP A 168 16.08 4.39 13.00
N SER A 169 15.98 3.67 14.12
CA SER A 169 17.08 2.94 14.76
C SER A 169 17.84 1.95 13.86
N LYS A 170 17.30 1.62 12.68
CA LYS A 170 17.96 0.77 11.67
C LYS A 170 18.68 1.56 10.57
N ASN A 171 18.62 2.90 10.55
CA ASN A 171 19.30 3.80 9.61
C ASN A 171 19.30 3.30 8.15
N LYS A 172 18.15 2.81 7.65
CA LYS A 172 18.08 2.25 6.28
C LYS A 172 18.26 3.29 5.19
N TYR A 173 17.97 4.55 5.47
CA TYR A 173 18.01 5.64 4.49
C TYR A 173 18.80 6.82 5.05
N LYS A 174 19.56 7.48 4.17
CA LYS A 174 20.24 8.73 4.48
C LYS A 174 19.85 9.78 3.47
N THR A 175 19.16 10.82 3.93
CA THR A 175 18.83 11.96 3.08
C THR A 175 20.09 12.72 2.70
N VAL A 176 20.36 12.83 1.39
CA VAL A 176 21.51 13.54 0.83
C VAL A 176 21.11 14.94 0.38
N LEU A 177 19.92 15.07 -0.22
CA LEU A 177 19.44 16.30 -0.84
C LEU A 177 17.94 16.49 -0.58
N LEU A 178 17.55 17.75 -0.43
CA LEU A 178 16.15 18.16 -0.32
C LEU A 178 15.79 18.99 -1.55
N ALA A 179 14.72 18.62 -2.24
CA ALA A 179 14.21 19.32 -3.41
C ALA A 179 12.74 19.72 -3.23
N ASP A 180 12.30 20.81 -3.87
CA ASP A 180 10.92 21.28 -3.87
C ASP A 180 10.65 22.02 -5.20
N ASP A 181 9.40 22.27 -5.52
CA ASP A 181 8.95 23.07 -6.68
C ASP A 181 8.47 24.45 -6.24
N ASN A 182 8.27 24.68 -4.93
CA ASN A 182 7.82 25.95 -4.39
C ASN A 182 8.93 27.04 -4.49
N PRO A 183 8.73 28.12 -5.28
CA PRO A 183 9.72 29.19 -5.45
C PRO A 183 10.11 29.87 -4.13
N ASN A 184 9.21 29.91 -3.15
CA ASN A 184 9.46 30.53 -1.85
C ASN A 184 10.38 29.70 -0.95
N ARG A 185 10.61 28.42 -1.28
CA ARG A 185 11.44 27.50 -0.50
C ARG A 185 12.76 27.19 -1.18
N ILE A 186 12.81 27.21 -2.51
CA ILE A 186 14.04 27.01 -3.30
C ILE A 186 15.11 28.03 -2.85
N GLY A 187 16.33 27.53 -2.61
CA GLY A 187 17.46 28.32 -2.13
C GLY A 187 17.51 28.53 -0.61
N LYS A 188 16.44 28.21 0.14
CA LYS A 188 16.42 28.30 1.62
C LYS A 188 16.96 27.03 2.27
N ARG A 189 17.22 27.11 3.58
CA ARG A 189 17.62 25.96 4.42
C ARG A 189 16.45 25.42 5.23
N VAL A 190 16.26 24.10 5.20
CA VAL A 190 15.29 23.37 6.02
C VAL A 190 16.00 22.21 6.72
N ASN A 191 15.98 22.19 8.05
CA ASN A 191 16.60 21.13 8.88
C ASN A 191 18.07 20.79 8.51
N GLY A 192 18.82 21.81 8.10
CA GLY A 192 20.23 21.71 7.71
C GLY A 192 20.51 21.42 6.23
N PHE A 193 19.47 21.19 5.41
CA PHE A 193 19.61 20.96 3.97
C PHE A 193 19.24 22.21 3.18
N ASN A 194 20.01 22.52 2.14
CA ASN A 194 19.63 23.52 1.13
C ASN A 194 18.55 22.91 0.23
N VAL A 195 17.45 23.63 0.02
CA VAL A 195 16.37 23.21 -0.87
C VAL A 195 16.75 23.58 -2.30
N VAL A 196 16.80 22.59 -3.18
CA VAL A 196 16.98 22.80 -4.63
C VAL A 196 15.67 22.67 -5.37
N ASP A 197 15.64 23.15 -6.61
CA ASP A 197 14.52 22.88 -7.51
C ASP A 197 14.58 21.41 -7.98
N PHE A 198 13.49 20.66 -7.87
CA PHE A 198 13.48 19.26 -8.32
C PHE A 198 13.74 19.09 -9.83
N ARG A 199 13.46 20.12 -10.64
CA ARG A 199 13.63 20.10 -12.11
C ARG A 199 15.08 20.04 -12.55
N ILE A 200 16.03 20.43 -11.69
CA ILE A 200 17.47 20.36 -12.02
C ILE A 200 18.02 18.94 -11.86
N LEU A 201 17.29 18.05 -11.17
CA LEU A 201 17.72 16.68 -10.92
C LEU A 201 17.82 15.93 -12.25
N ASN A 202 18.99 15.36 -12.53
CA ASN A 202 19.30 14.61 -13.75
C ASN A 202 20.10 13.34 -13.42
N SER A 203 20.23 12.44 -14.40
CA SER A 203 20.87 11.13 -14.19
C SER A 203 22.32 11.24 -13.74
N GLN A 204 23.09 12.22 -14.27
CA GLN A 204 24.48 12.46 -13.87
C GLN A 204 24.58 12.86 -12.39
N MET A 205 23.68 13.71 -11.90
CA MET A 205 23.60 14.08 -10.49
C MET A 205 23.24 12.89 -9.61
N MET A 206 22.27 12.06 -10.04
CA MET A 206 21.85 10.90 -9.27
C MET A 206 22.97 9.86 -9.15
N GLU A 207 23.69 9.60 -10.25
CA GLU A 207 24.81 8.65 -10.29
C GLU A 207 26.03 9.17 -9.51
N SER A 208 26.43 10.43 -9.72
CA SER A 208 27.59 11.02 -9.02
C SER A 208 27.39 11.09 -7.50
N MET A 209 26.15 11.29 -7.04
CA MET A 209 25.80 11.28 -5.62
C MET A 209 25.46 9.88 -5.08
N GLY A 210 25.42 8.85 -5.94
CA GLY A 210 25.09 7.47 -5.55
C GLY A 210 23.67 7.31 -4.98
N ILE A 211 22.70 8.05 -5.50
CA ILE A 211 21.30 8.01 -5.02
C ILE A 211 20.65 6.68 -5.41
N ASP A 212 20.09 5.95 -4.42
CA ASP A 212 19.33 4.71 -4.67
C ASP A 212 17.83 4.98 -4.88
N SER A 213 17.25 5.91 -4.11
CA SER A 213 15.81 6.18 -4.14
C SER A 213 15.50 7.67 -4.04
N VAL A 214 14.39 8.07 -4.67
CA VAL A 214 13.75 9.37 -4.45
C VAL A 214 12.48 9.16 -3.63
N ILE A 215 12.31 9.93 -2.57
CA ILE A 215 11.13 9.88 -1.69
C ILE A 215 10.32 11.15 -1.92
N ILE A 216 9.07 11.01 -2.35
CA ILE A 216 8.11 12.11 -2.48
C ILE A 216 7.34 12.24 -1.16
N ALA A 217 7.38 13.43 -0.55
CA ALA A 217 6.70 13.77 0.70
C ALA A 217 5.94 15.09 0.55
N LEU A 218 4.74 15.00 -0.02
CA LEU A 218 3.86 16.14 -0.28
C LEU A 218 2.79 16.29 0.81
N ASP A 219 2.45 17.54 1.13
CA ASP A 219 1.41 17.91 2.10
C ASP A 219 0.00 17.88 1.46
N ASP A 220 -0.07 18.01 0.14
CA ASP A 220 -1.28 18.27 -0.65
C ASP A 220 -1.69 17.05 -1.47
N ASN A 221 -3.01 16.87 -1.65
CA ASN A 221 -3.57 15.90 -2.61
C ASN A 221 -3.55 16.47 -4.06
N ASN A 222 -2.63 17.39 -4.38
CA ASN A 222 -2.55 17.99 -5.72
C ASN A 222 -2.00 16.98 -6.73
N LYS A 223 -2.91 16.40 -7.51
CA LYS A 223 -2.62 15.33 -8.47
C LYS A 223 -1.71 15.78 -9.61
N GLU A 224 -1.90 16.99 -10.11
CA GLU A 224 -1.09 17.52 -11.21
C GLU A 224 0.35 17.73 -10.76
N ARG A 225 0.55 18.22 -9.53
CA ARG A 225 1.87 18.37 -8.93
C ARG A 225 2.57 17.03 -8.74
N LEU A 226 1.89 16.04 -8.14
CA LEU A 226 2.45 14.68 -7.99
C LEU A 226 2.80 14.06 -9.34
N LYS A 227 1.92 14.21 -10.33
CA LYS A 227 2.12 13.71 -11.70
C LYS A 227 3.35 14.36 -12.34
N GLY A 228 3.46 15.70 -12.29
CA GLY A 228 4.60 16.43 -12.86
C GLY A 228 5.93 16.07 -12.20
N ILE A 229 5.96 15.93 -10.88
CA ILE A 229 7.16 15.46 -10.15
C ILE A 229 7.51 14.03 -10.57
N SER A 230 6.53 13.13 -10.60
CA SER A 230 6.77 11.72 -10.93
C SER A 230 7.26 11.55 -12.38
N GLU A 231 6.68 12.26 -13.33
CA GLU A 231 7.07 12.20 -14.76
C GLU A 231 8.52 12.66 -15.00
N HIS A 232 9.00 13.62 -14.22
CA HIS A 232 10.41 14.04 -14.26
C HIS A 232 11.32 12.98 -13.65
N ILE A 233 11.00 12.49 -12.46
CA ILE A 233 11.85 11.57 -11.70
C ILE A 233 11.87 10.15 -12.28
N GLU A 234 10.78 9.68 -12.91
CA GLU A 234 10.72 8.40 -13.61
C GLU A 234 11.76 8.28 -14.73
N GLN A 235 12.26 9.39 -15.27
CA GLN A 235 13.29 9.37 -16.30
C GLN A 235 14.70 9.10 -15.73
N LEU A 236 14.84 9.15 -14.40
CA LEU A 236 16.10 8.98 -13.69
C LEU A 236 16.27 7.50 -13.26
N PRO A 237 17.51 6.98 -13.19
CA PRO A 237 17.80 5.59 -12.84
C PRO A 237 17.71 5.34 -11.32
N VAL A 238 16.59 5.71 -10.69
CA VAL A 238 16.39 5.66 -9.24
C VAL A 238 15.02 5.10 -8.88
N LYS A 239 14.90 4.48 -7.71
CA LYS A 239 13.62 3.94 -7.25
C LYS A 239 12.73 5.06 -6.71
N LEU A 240 11.49 5.14 -7.19
CA LEU A 240 10.52 6.13 -6.70
C LEU A 240 9.69 5.58 -5.54
N LYS A 241 9.68 6.31 -4.42
CA LYS A 241 8.92 6.00 -3.20
C LYS A 241 8.09 7.20 -2.80
N ILE A 242 6.98 6.95 -2.11
CA ILE A 242 6.08 8.01 -1.63
C ILE A 242 5.77 7.82 -0.15
N MET A 243 5.76 8.92 0.60
CA MET A 243 5.28 8.95 1.97
C MET A 243 3.74 8.94 2.00
N PRO A 244 3.08 8.09 2.81
CA PRO A 244 1.64 8.16 3.02
C PRO A 244 1.20 9.52 3.57
N ASN A 245 -0.05 9.92 3.29
CA ASN A 245 -0.61 11.17 3.81
C ASN A 245 -0.70 11.13 5.36
N SER A 246 -0.46 12.30 5.98
CA SER A 246 -0.59 12.60 7.41
C SER A 246 -1.75 11.92 8.14
N ALA A 247 -2.96 11.87 7.55
CA ALA A 247 -4.13 11.21 8.17
C ALA A 247 -3.93 9.70 8.42
N LYS A 248 -3.23 9.00 7.50
CA LYS A 248 -2.88 7.58 7.65
C LYS A 248 -1.71 7.35 8.61
N LEU A 249 -0.84 8.36 8.79
CA LEU A 249 0.24 8.30 9.78
C LEU A 249 -0.29 8.48 11.21
N LEU A 250 -1.35 9.28 11.39
CA LEU A 250 -1.97 9.55 12.69
C LEU A 250 -2.82 8.38 13.20
N SER A 251 -3.28 7.47 12.34
CA SER A 251 -4.11 6.30 12.72
C SER A 251 -3.33 5.16 13.40
N GLY A 252 -2.07 5.38 13.78
CA GLY A 252 -1.31 4.45 14.64
C GLY A 252 -0.59 3.30 13.93
N GLU A 253 -0.65 3.23 12.60
CA GLU A 253 0.21 2.31 11.85
C GLU A 253 1.66 2.82 11.89
N VAL A 254 2.61 1.95 12.22
CA VAL A 254 4.02 2.29 12.50
C VAL A 254 4.67 3.06 11.33
N ALA A 255 4.70 4.39 11.45
CA ALA A 255 5.06 5.39 10.43
C ALA A 255 6.40 5.17 9.70
N THR A 256 7.40 4.56 10.36
CA THR A 256 8.72 4.33 9.76
C THR A 256 8.80 3.08 8.89
N ARG A 257 7.83 2.16 8.97
CA ARG A 257 7.82 0.92 8.16
C ARG A 257 7.07 1.05 6.83
N GLN A 258 6.42 2.17 6.56
CA GLN A 258 5.42 2.29 5.49
C GLN A 258 5.81 3.21 4.33
N LEU A 259 7.11 3.45 4.09
CA LEU A 259 7.52 3.95 2.77
C LEU A 259 7.07 2.92 1.72
N ARG A 260 6.03 3.27 0.96
CA ARG A 260 5.52 2.43 -0.10
C ARG A 260 6.17 2.81 -1.41
N THR A 261 6.46 1.81 -2.23
CA THR A 261 6.77 2.04 -3.65
C THR A 261 5.56 2.70 -4.29
N LEU A 262 5.80 3.68 -5.17
CA LEU A 262 4.72 4.30 -5.92
C LEU A 262 4.06 3.24 -6.81
N ASN A 263 2.73 3.12 -6.71
CA ASN A 263 1.97 2.18 -7.54
C ASN A 263 1.42 2.89 -8.77
N ILE A 264 1.17 2.13 -9.83
CA ILE A 264 0.68 2.69 -11.09
C ILE A 264 -0.68 3.42 -10.94
N GLY A 265 -1.52 2.98 -10.00
CA GLY A 265 -2.80 3.65 -9.71
C GLY A 265 -2.62 5.08 -9.18
N ASP A 266 -1.56 5.34 -8.40
CA ASP A 266 -1.27 6.67 -7.88
C ASP A 266 -0.91 7.64 -9.03
N LEU A 267 -0.23 7.13 -10.06
CA LEU A 267 0.19 7.91 -11.25
C LEU A 267 -0.92 8.19 -12.25
N LEU A 268 -1.92 7.31 -12.30
CA LEU A 268 -3.12 7.52 -13.10
C LEU A 268 -4.06 8.54 -12.45
N GLY A 269 -3.68 9.12 -11.30
CA GLY A 269 -4.45 10.17 -10.63
C GLY A 269 -5.77 9.67 -10.03
N ARG A 270 -5.93 8.36 -9.90
CA ARG A 270 -7.15 7.72 -9.38
C ARG A 270 -6.94 7.38 -7.90
N GLU A 271 -7.50 8.19 -7.02
CA GLU A 271 -7.56 7.86 -5.59
C GLU A 271 -8.65 6.82 -5.31
N ALA A 272 -8.44 6.00 -4.30
CA ALA A 272 -9.55 5.26 -3.69
C ALA A 272 -10.56 6.27 -3.14
N ILE A 273 -11.80 6.21 -3.61
CA ILE A 273 -12.87 7.10 -3.17
C ILE A 273 -13.20 6.80 -1.70
N LYS A 274 -13.69 7.81 -0.97
CA LYS A 274 -14.19 7.64 0.41
C LYS A 274 -15.38 6.70 0.42
N LEU A 275 -15.27 5.64 1.23
CA LEU A 275 -16.25 4.56 1.42
C LEU A 275 -17.53 4.99 2.16
N ASP A 276 -17.67 6.26 2.54
CA ASP A 276 -18.81 6.74 3.32
C ASP A 276 -19.88 7.33 2.38
N ASN A 277 -20.80 6.49 1.92
CA ASN A 277 -22.02 6.91 1.22
C ASN A 277 -23.26 6.55 2.07
N PRO A 278 -23.86 7.54 2.77
CA PRO A 278 -25.05 7.31 3.59
C PRO A 278 -26.23 6.69 2.82
N ALA A 279 -26.42 7.04 1.54
CA ALA A 279 -27.52 6.53 0.73
C ALA A 279 -27.37 5.03 0.42
N VAL A 280 -26.13 4.56 0.20
CA VAL A 280 -25.84 3.13 0.06
C VAL A 280 -26.06 2.40 1.38
N GLN A 281 -25.64 3.00 2.50
CA GLN A 281 -25.84 2.40 3.82
C GLN A 281 -27.31 2.22 4.16
N GLU A 282 -28.15 3.22 3.87
CA GLU A 282 -29.59 3.17 4.09
C GLU A 282 -30.28 2.16 3.16
N SER A 283 -29.95 2.16 1.87
CA SER A 283 -30.55 1.27 0.87
C SER A 283 -30.28 -0.21 1.15
N LEU A 284 -29.08 -0.54 1.64
CA LEU A 284 -28.68 -1.91 1.95
C LEU A 284 -29.02 -2.32 3.40
N ALA A 285 -29.52 -1.39 4.22
CA ALA A 285 -29.78 -1.64 5.63
C ALA A 285 -30.80 -2.76 5.85
N GLY A 286 -30.43 -3.78 6.63
CA GLY A 286 -31.31 -4.91 6.94
C GLY A 286 -31.66 -5.84 5.77
N LYS A 287 -31.14 -5.58 4.56
CA LYS A 287 -31.44 -6.38 3.36
C LYS A 287 -30.64 -7.67 3.31
N VAL A 288 -31.20 -8.67 2.62
CA VAL A 288 -30.45 -9.87 2.20
C VAL A 288 -29.82 -9.61 0.85
N ILE A 289 -28.50 -9.71 0.76
CA ILE A 289 -27.71 -9.36 -0.42
C ILE A 289 -27.04 -10.62 -0.96
N LEU A 290 -27.19 -10.89 -2.25
CA LEU A 290 -26.48 -11.97 -2.94
C LEU A 290 -25.45 -11.37 -3.91
N ILE A 291 -24.20 -11.79 -3.80
CA ILE A 291 -23.14 -11.48 -4.77
C ILE A 291 -22.72 -12.78 -5.45
N THR A 292 -22.96 -12.88 -6.75
CA THR A 292 -22.43 -13.99 -7.56
C THR A 292 -21.11 -13.58 -8.20
N GLY A 293 -20.15 -14.50 -8.33
CA GLY A 293 -18.79 -14.15 -8.77
C GLY A 293 -18.02 -13.46 -7.64
N ALA A 294 -18.36 -13.79 -6.39
CA ALA A 294 -17.85 -13.12 -5.20
C ALA A 294 -16.33 -13.27 -5.03
N ALA A 295 -15.69 -14.29 -5.59
CA ALA A 295 -14.24 -14.46 -5.54
C ALA A 295 -13.52 -13.74 -6.71
N GLY A 296 -14.27 -13.15 -7.66
CA GLY A 296 -13.73 -12.32 -8.73
C GLY A 296 -13.24 -10.96 -8.25
N SER A 297 -12.49 -10.23 -9.09
CA SER A 297 -11.91 -8.92 -8.71
C SER A 297 -12.96 -7.87 -8.33
N ILE A 298 -14.10 -7.82 -9.04
CA ILE A 298 -15.21 -6.90 -8.72
C ILE A 298 -16.06 -7.45 -7.57
N GLY A 299 -16.44 -8.73 -7.62
CA GLY A 299 -17.29 -9.34 -6.60
C GLY A 299 -16.66 -9.35 -5.21
N SER A 300 -15.36 -9.60 -5.10
CA SER A 300 -14.64 -9.60 -3.81
C SER A 300 -14.54 -8.20 -3.22
N GLU A 301 -14.36 -7.18 -4.05
CA GLU A 301 -14.32 -5.79 -3.58
C GLU A 301 -15.72 -5.30 -3.20
N LEU A 302 -16.77 -5.62 -3.97
CA LEU A 302 -18.16 -5.39 -3.54
C LEU A 302 -18.44 -6.06 -2.19
N ALA A 303 -18.01 -7.31 -2.01
CA ALA A 303 -18.16 -8.03 -0.75
C ALA A 303 -17.43 -7.31 0.40
N ARG A 304 -16.19 -6.85 0.20
CA ARG A 304 -15.44 -6.09 1.20
C ARG A 304 -16.14 -4.78 1.57
N GLN A 305 -16.61 -4.01 0.59
CA GLN A 305 -17.27 -2.73 0.85
C GLN A 305 -18.61 -2.91 1.56
N ILE A 306 -19.43 -3.84 1.09
CA ILE A 306 -20.74 -4.14 1.69
C ILE A 306 -20.59 -4.76 3.08
N ALA A 307 -19.49 -5.48 3.37
CA ALA A 307 -19.22 -6.03 4.69
C ALA A 307 -19.20 -4.96 5.81
N PHE A 308 -18.86 -3.70 5.50
CA PHE A 308 -18.87 -2.58 6.46
C PHE A 308 -20.24 -1.90 6.61
N VAL A 309 -21.23 -2.28 5.79
CA VAL A 309 -22.59 -1.72 5.83
C VAL A 309 -23.48 -2.55 6.75
N LYS A 310 -24.56 -1.98 7.30
CA LYS A 310 -25.51 -2.69 8.17
C LYS A 310 -26.50 -3.55 7.37
N PHE A 311 -26.05 -4.60 6.69
CA PHE A 311 -26.95 -5.53 5.98
C PHE A 311 -27.59 -6.57 6.93
N GLY A 312 -28.68 -7.20 6.48
CA GLY A 312 -29.34 -8.30 7.21
C GLY A 312 -28.61 -9.63 7.04
N LYS A 313 -28.28 -10.00 5.80
CA LYS A 313 -27.43 -11.18 5.49
C LYS A 313 -26.70 -10.97 4.16
N LEU A 314 -25.44 -11.35 4.08
CA LEU A 314 -24.62 -11.27 2.86
C LEU A 314 -24.26 -12.68 2.38
N ILE A 315 -24.68 -13.05 1.17
CA ILE A 315 -24.39 -14.33 0.54
C ILE A 315 -23.37 -14.10 -0.57
N LEU A 316 -22.21 -14.75 -0.44
CA LEU A 316 -21.10 -14.67 -1.37
C LEU A 316 -20.97 -16.01 -2.10
N LEU A 317 -21.32 -16.01 -3.38
CA LEU A 317 -21.37 -17.20 -4.21
C LEU A 317 -20.29 -17.17 -5.31
N ASP A 318 -19.48 -18.22 -5.38
CA ASP A 318 -18.50 -18.41 -6.45
C ASP A 318 -18.18 -19.89 -6.66
N GLN A 319 -17.72 -20.28 -7.84
CA GLN A 319 -17.23 -21.63 -8.12
C GLN A 319 -15.76 -21.80 -7.69
N ALA A 320 -15.00 -20.70 -7.61
CA ALA A 320 -13.58 -20.71 -7.25
C ALA A 320 -13.39 -20.86 -5.73
N GLU A 321 -13.41 -22.10 -5.27
CA GLU A 321 -13.32 -22.49 -3.85
C GLU A 321 -12.17 -21.78 -3.11
N SER A 322 -10.94 -21.84 -3.64
CA SER A 322 -9.78 -21.33 -2.90
C SER A 322 -9.78 -19.79 -2.81
N ALA A 323 -10.19 -19.10 -3.87
CA ALA A 323 -10.29 -17.64 -3.85
C ALA A 323 -11.47 -17.16 -2.96
N LEU A 324 -12.56 -17.94 -2.89
CA LEU A 324 -13.66 -17.68 -1.97
C LEU A 324 -13.25 -17.92 -0.52
N TYR A 325 -12.42 -18.93 -0.25
CA TYR A 325 -11.82 -19.17 1.06
C TYR A 325 -10.91 -18.01 1.48
N ASP A 326 -10.05 -17.50 0.59
CA ASP A 326 -9.21 -16.35 0.89
C ASP A 326 -10.06 -15.12 1.27
N LEU A 327 -11.11 -14.83 0.50
CA LEU A 327 -12.06 -13.77 0.81
C LEU A 327 -12.78 -13.98 2.15
N GLN A 328 -13.14 -15.22 2.47
CA GLN A 328 -13.73 -15.57 3.76
C GLN A 328 -12.80 -15.23 4.92
N GLN A 329 -11.52 -15.57 4.80
CA GLN A 329 -10.55 -15.31 5.86
C GLN A 329 -10.30 -13.81 6.03
N GLU A 330 -10.31 -13.03 4.95
CA GLU A 330 -10.22 -11.57 4.99
C GLU A 330 -11.42 -10.95 5.72
N ILE A 331 -12.65 -11.27 5.31
CA ILE A 331 -13.86 -10.64 5.87
C ILE A 331 -14.10 -11.07 7.32
N ARG A 332 -13.80 -12.32 7.70
CA ARG A 332 -13.96 -12.81 9.08
C ARG A 332 -13.12 -12.08 10.11
N GLN A 333 -12.00 -11.47 9.69
CA GLN A 333 -11.18 -10.65 10.60
C GLN A 333 -11.88 -9.34 11.00
N VAL A 334 -12.88 -8.92 10.23
CA VAL A 334 -13.52 -7.61 10.37
C VAL A 334 -14.98 -7.73 10.79
N VAL A 335 -15.70 -8.73 10.27
CA VAL A 335 -17.15 -8.91 10.48
C VAL A 335 -17.42 -10.34 10.91
N SER A 336 -18.17 -10.50 12.00
CA SER A 336 -18.13 -11.75 12.75
C SER A 336 -19.25 -12.76 12.45
N HIS A 337 -20.47 -12.37 11.99
CA HIS A 337 -21.60 -13.33 12.00
C HIS A 337 -22.65 -13.28 10.87
N SER A 338 -22.64 -12.32 9.94
CA SER A 338 -23.76 -12.16 8.96
C SER A 338 -23.44 -12.57 7.51
N VAL A 339 -22.28 -13.19 7.25
CA VAL A 339 -21.81 -13.52 5.90
C VAL A 339 -21.83 -15.04 5.66
N ARG A 340 -22.45 -15.47 4.56
CA ARG A 340 -22.47 -16.87 4.11
C ARG A 340 -21.66 -17.02 2.82
N TYR A 341 -20.71 -17.94 2.85
CA TYR A 341 -19.86 -18.29 1.71
C TYR A 341 -20.39 -19.57 1.04
N VAL A 342 -20.68 -19.52 -0.25
CA VAL A 342 -21.34 -20.59 -0.99
C VAL A 342 -20.49 -20.96 -2.21
N VAL A 343 -19.95 -22.17 -2.22
CA VAL A 343 -19.31 -22.71 -3.41
C VAL A 343 -20.40 -23.24 -4.35
N GLY A 344 -20.50 -22.70 -5.55
CA GLY A 344 -21.53 -23.07 -6.50
C GLY A 344 -21.42 -22.37 -7.84
N ASN A 345 -22.12 -22.91 -8.84
CA ASN A 345 -22.09 -22.39 -10.21
C ASN A 345 -23.46 -21.79 -10.58
N VAL A 346 -23.45 -20.58 -11.14
CA VAL A 346 -24.67 -19.88 -11.61
C VAL A 346 -25.41 -20.63 -12.72
N ARG A 347 -24.75 -21.58 -13.39
CA ARG A 347 -25.34 -22.44 -14.42
C ARG A 347 -26.23 -23.55 -13.83
N ASP A 348 -26.04 -23.91 -12.55
CA ASP A 348 -26.83 -24.95 -11.90
C ASP A 348 -28.17 -24.36 -11.42
N VAL A 349 -29.20 -24.58 -12.23
CA VAL A 349 -30.55 -24.07 -11.97
C VAL A 349 -31.12 -24.59 -10.65
N GLY A 350 -30.98 -25.89 -10.38
CA GLY A 350 -31.56 -26.50 -9.17
C GLY A 350 -30.87 -26.00 -7.91
N PHE A 351 -29.55 -25.88 -7.95
CA PHE A 351 -28.78 -25.30 -6.87
C PHE A 351 -29.12 -23.83 -6.63
N MET A 352 -29.11 -23.01 -7.69
CA MET A 352 -29.42 -21.58 -7.58
C MET A 352 -30.86 -21.35 -7.11
N GLU A 353 -31.82 -22.14 -7.60
CA GLU A 353 -33.20 -22.12 -7.12
C GLU A 353 -33.28 -22.37 -5.61
N ASN A 354 -32.55 -23.36 -5.08
CA ASN A 354 -32.49 -23.61 -3.63
C ASN A 354 -31.92 -22.42 -2.84
N ILE A 355 -30.89 -21.76 -3.37
CA ILE A 355 -30.31 -20.55 -2.77
C ILE A 355 -31.35 -19.41 -2.73
N PHE A 356 -32.02 -19.14 -3.85
CA PHE A 356 -33.05 -18.09 -3.90
C PHE A 356 -34.26 -18.42 -3.02
N ALA A 357 -34.72 -19.67 -3.02
CA ALA A 357 -35.83 -20.14 -2.20
C ALA A 357 -35.56 -19.97 -0.71
N HIS A 358 -34.35 -20.35 -0.28
CA HIS A 358 -33.96 -20.33 1.12
C HIS A 358 -33.64 -18.92 1.64
N TYR A 359 -32.86 -18.13 0.89
CA TYR A 359 -32.36 -16.85 1.37
C TYR A 359 -33.23 -15.65 0.97
N ARG A 360 -34.05 -15.75 -0.10
CA ARG A 360 -34.90 -14.66 -0.61
C ARG A 360 -34.13 -13.33 -0.72
N PRO A 361 -33.10 -13.25 -1.59
CA PRO A 361 -32.28 -12.04 -1.70
C PRO A 361 -33.12 -10.84 -2.16
N HIS A 362 -32.93 -9.70 -1.50
CA HIS A 362 -33.57 -8.43 -1.85
C HIS A 362 -32.76 -7.71 -2.94
N VAL A 363 -31.42 -7.77 -2.84
CA VAL A 363 -30.50 -7.16 -3.81
C VAL A 363 -29.54 -8.22 -4.32
N VAL A 364 -29.43 -8.33 -5.64
CA VAL A 364 -28.51 -9.27 -6.32
C VAL A 364 -27.48 -8.48 -7.11
N PHE A 365 -26.21 -8.60 -6.73
CA PHE A 365 -25.07 -8.12 -7.52
C PHE A 365 -24.50 -9.27 -8.35
N HIS A 366 -24.72 -9.23 -9.66
CA HIS A 366 -24.27 -10.25 -10.59
C HIS A 366 -22.93 -9.88 -11.23
N ALA A 367 -21.84 -10.40 -10.67
CA ALA A 367 -20.47 -10.23 -11.16
C ALA A 367 -19.83 -11.53 -11.69
N ALA A 368 -20.59 -12.63 -11.79
CA ALA A 368 -20.10 -13.90 -12.31
C ALA A 368 -20.04 -13.88 -13.85
N ALA A 369 -18.84 -13.93 -14.43
CA ALA A 369 -18.64 -14.00 -15.87
C ALA A 369 -17.22 -14.46 -16.21
N TYR A 370 -17.04 -15.01 -17.41
CA TYR A 370 -15.73 -15.13 -18.04
C TYR A 370 -15.41 -13.87 -18.85
N LYS A 371 -14.18 -13.34 -18.66
CA LYS A 371 -13.77 -12.04 -19.20
C LYS A 371 -12.58 -12.07 -20.17
N HIS A 372 -11.85 -13.17 -20.27
CA HIS A 372 -10.61 -13.23 -21.03
C HIS A 372 -10.90 -13.43 -22.52
N VAL A 373 -10.85 -12.34 -23.30
CA VAL A 373 -11.17 -12.33 -24.74
C VAL A 373 -10.51 -13.49 -25.51
N PRO A 374 -9.18 -13.72 -25.46
CA PRO A 374 -8.57 -14.78 -26.26
C PRO A 374 -9.06 -16.19 -25.89
N LEU A 375 -9.33 -16.43 -24.60
CA LEU A 375 -9.85 -17.72 -24.15
C LEU A 375 -11.30 -17.92 -24.59
N MET A 376 -12.11 -16.86 -24.58
CA MET A 376 -13.53 -16.94 -24.94
C MET A 376 -13.75 -16.98 -26.45
N GLU A 377 -12.86 -16.39 -27.25
CA GLU A 377 -12.81 -16.60 -28.71
C GLU A 377 -12.62 -18.09 -29.04
N GLN A 378 -11.74 -18.77 -28.32
CA GLN A 378 -11.47 -20.20 -28.50
C GLN A 378 -12.56 -21.11 -27.91
N ASN A 379 -13.37 -20.58 -26.98
CA ASN A 379 -14.38 -21.36 -26.25
C ASN A 379 -15.76 -20.66 -26.25
N PRO A 380 -16.41 -20.45 -27.41
CA PRO A 380 -17.69 -19.74 -27.46
C PRO A 380 -18.79 -20.42 -26.65
N TYR A 381 -18.83 -21.76 -26.64
CA TYR A 381 -19.77 -22.52 -25.83
C TYR A 381 -19.70 -22.13 -24.34
N GLU A 382 -18.49 -22.11 -23.76
CA GLU A 382 -18.30 -21.76 -22.35
C GLU A 382 -18.60 -20.29 -22.07
N SER A 383 -18.30 -19.40 -23.04
CA SER A 383 -18.66 -17.98 -22.96
C SER A 383 -20.18 -17.82 -22.90
N ILE A 384 -20.94 -18.47 -23.80
CA ILE A 384 -22.41 -18.38 -23.83
C ILE A 384 -23.00 -19.04 -22.58
N HIS A 385 -22.55 -20.24 -22.23
CA HIS A 385 -23.08 -20.99 -21.08
C HIS A 385 -22.91 -20.22 -19.76
N THR A 386 -21.80 -19.51 -19.57
CA THR A 386 -21.59 -18.68 -18.37
C THR A 386 -22.27 -17.33 -18.47
N ASN A 387 -21.90 -16.55 -19.48
CA ASN A 387 -22.20 -15.14 -19.53
C ASN A 387 -23.64 -14.88 -19.97
N VAL A 388 -24.22 -15.77 -20.78
CA VAL A 388 -25.63 -15.65 -21.23
C VAL A 388 -26.53 -16.53 -20.37
N TYR A 389 -26.34 -17.85 -20.40
CA TYR A 389 -27.22 -18.77 -19.69
C TYR A 389 -27.13 -18.61 -18.17
N GLY A 390 -25.93 -18.48 -17.61
CA GLY A 390 -25.76 -18.18 -16.18
C GLY A 390 -26.43 -16.86 -15.77
N SER A 391 -26.27 -15.80 -16.56
CA SER A 391 -26.96 -14.52 -16.30
C SER A 391 -28.48 -14.68 -16.36
N LYS A 392 -29.01 -15.41 -17.35
CA LYS A 392 -30.44 -15.74 -17.48
C LYS A 392 -30.95 -16.44 -16.22
N VAL A 393 -30.26 -17.47 -15.74
CA VAL A 393 -30.69 -18.22 -14.53
C VAL A 393 -30.82 -17.30 -13.32
N VAL A 394 -29.80 -16.47 -13.05
CA VAL A 394 -29.85 -15.57 -11.89
C VAL A 394 -30.91 -14.47 -12.08
N ALA A 395 -31.06 -13.95 -13.29
CA ALA A 395 -32.06 -12.93 -13.62
C ALA A 395 -33.49 -13.47 -13.45
N ASP A 396 -33.80 -14.65 -13.98
CA ASP A 396 -35.10 -15.30 -13.87
C ASP A 396 -35.46 -15.61 -12.42
N LEU A 397 -34.50 -16.12 -11.65
CA LEU A 397 -34.70 -16.41 -10.23
C LEU A 397 -34.92 -15.13 -9.42
N SER A 398 -34.26 -14.03 -9.79
CA SER A 398 -34.49 -12.72 -9.15
C SER A 398 -35.94 -12.25 -9.36
N ALA A 399 -36.47 -12.41 -10.57
CA ALA A 399 -37.87 -12.14 -10.88
C ALA A 399 -38.82 -13.08 -10.12
N LYS A 400 -38.59 -14.39 -10.22
CA LYS A 400 -39.43 -15.44 -9.60
C LYS A 400 -39.54 -15.28 -8.09
N TYR A 401 -38.45 -14.90 -7.44
CA TYR A 401 -38.37 -14.72 -6.00
C TYR A 401 -38.56 -13.27 -5.53
N SER A 402 -38.94 -12.38 -6.45
CA SER A 402 -39.28 -10.97 -6.18
C SER A 402 -38.15 -10.21 -5.48
N ALA A 403 -36.92 -10.37 -5.97
CA ALA A 403 -35.83 -9.48 -5.58
C ALA A 403 -36.20 -8.03 -5.95
N GLU A 404 -35.84 -7.07 -5.11
CA GLU A 404 -36.11 -5.65 -5.36
C GLU A 404 -35.24 -5.13 -6.49
N LYS A 405 -33.94 -5.48 -6.45
CA LYS A 405 -32.96 -5.02 -7.45
C LYS A 405 -32.03 -6.14 -7.90
N PHE A 406 -31.81 -6.20 -9.21
CA PHE A 406 -30.77 -7.01 -9.84
C PHE A 406 -29.79 -6.08 -10.56
N VAL A 407 -28.52 -6.13 -10.17
CA VAL A 407 -27.46 -5.25 -10.69
C VAL A 407 -26.44 -6.11 -11.44
N MET A 408 -26.39 -5.96 -12.76
CA MET A 408 -25.46 -6.69 -13.61
C MET A 408 -24.20 -5.87 -13.89
N VAL A 409 -23.05 -6.45 -13.55
CA VAL A 409 -21.76 -5.92 -13.99
C VAL A 409 -21.54 -6.26 -15.46
N SER A 410 -21.43 -5.24 -16.29
CA SER A 410 -21.10 -5.33 -17.72
C SER A 410 -19.76 -4.63 -18.02
N THR A 411 -19.43 -4.44 -19.29
CA THR A 411 -18.13 -3.94 -19.75
C THR A 411 -18.30 -3.08 -21.00
N ASP A 412 -17.39 -2.12 -21.18
CA ASP A 412 -17.19 -1.40 -22.46
C ASP A 412 -17.15 -2.32 -23.70
N LYS A 413 -16.64 -3.54 -23.57
CA LYS A 413 -16.57 -4.54 -24.67
C LYS A 413 -17.93 -5.05 -25.14
N ALA A 414 -19.01 -4.80 -24.40
CA ALA A 414 -20.37 -5.09 -24.83
C ALA A 414 -20.88 -4.06 -25.87
N VAL A 415 -20.20 -2.92 -26.00
CA VAL A 415 -20.51 -1.86 -26.96
C VAL A 415 -19.84 -2.18 -28.30
N ASN A 416 -20.64 -2.24 -29.38
CA ASN A 416 -20.20 -2.64 -30.72
C ASN A 416 -19.20 -3.82 -30.65
N PRO A 417 -19.61 -4.96 -30.08
CA PRO A 417 -18.67 -6.00 -29.68
C PRO A 417 -17.90 -6.49 -30.90
N THR A 418 -16.60 -6.74 -30.74
CA THR A 418 -15.74 -7.33 -31.79
C THR A 418 -15.24 -8.71 -31.45
N ASN A 419 -15.74 -9.27 -30.35
CA ASN A 419 -15.35 -10.55 -29.81
C ASN A 419 -16.51 -11.24 -29.13
N VAL A 420 -16.41 -12.57 -29.04
CA VAL A 420 -17.39 -13.47 -28.42
C VAL A 420 -17.67 -13.07 -26.97
N MET A 421 -16.63 -12.73 -26.19
CA MET A 421 -16.81 -12.34 -24.79
C MET A 421 -17.71 -11.11 -24.65
N GLY A 422 -17.39 -10.03 -25.37
CA GLY A 422 -18.18 -8.80 -25.42
C GLY A 422 -19.59 -9.03 -25.91
N ALA A 423 -19.75 -9.82 -26.99
CA ALA A 423 -21.05 -10.17 -27.55
C ALA A 423 -21.91 -10.95 -26.55
N THR A 424 -21.34 -11.91 -25.79
CA THR A 424 -22.11 -12.60 -24.74
C THR A 424 -22.59 -11.68 -23.63
N LYS A 425 -21.80 -10.66 -23.26
CA LYS A 425 -22.23 -9.65 -22.28
C LYS A 425 -23.34 -8.77 -22.87
N ARG A 426 -23.24 -8.36 -24.14
CA ARG A 426 -24.31 -7.63 -24.83
C ARG A 426 -25.61 -8.43 -24.90
N ILE A 427 -25.53 -9.73 -25.21
CA ILE A 427 -26.69 -10.63 -25.19
C ILE A 427 -27.34 -10.67 -23.80
N ALA A 428 -26.53 -10.76 -22.73
CA ALA A 428 -27.04 -10.75 -21.37
C ALA A 428 -27.73 -9.41 -21.01
N GLU A 429 -27.20 -8.27 -21.50
CA GLU A 429 -27.85 -6.96 -21.31
C GLU A 429 -29.23 -6.91 -21.98
N ILE A 430 -29.34 -7.40 -23.21
CA ILE A 430 -30.60 -7.45 -23.95
C ILE A 430 -31.61 -8.33 -23.19
N TYR A 431 -31.18 -9.51 -22.72
CA TYR A 431 -32.07 -10.41 -21.96
C TYR A 431 -32.62 -9.75 -20.70
N VAL A 432 -31.74 -9.11 -19.94
CA VAL A 432 -32.08 -8.42 -18.69
C VAL A 432 -32.98 -7.21 -18.94
N SER A 433 -32.72 -6.44 -20.00
CA SER A 433 -33.56 -5.33 -20.46
C SER A 433 -34.97 -5.79 -20.82
N ALA A 434 -35.09 -6.88 -21.58
CA ALA A 434 -36.37 -7.47 -21.95
C ALA A 434 -37.16 -7.95 -20.72
N LEU A 435 -36.48 -8.58 -19.75
CA LEU A 435 -37.11 -9.07 -18.53
C LEU A 435 -37.66 -7.94 -17.65
N ASN A 436 -36.94 -6.82 -17.53
CA ASN A 436 -37.36 -5.65 -16.75
C ASN A 436 -38.74 -5.11 -17.14
N LYS A 437 -39.12 -5.20 -18.43
CA LYS A 437 -40.43 -4.73 -18.92
C LYS A 437 -41.60 -5.56 -18.42
N GLN A 438 -41.35 -6.79 -17.94
CA GLN A 438 -42.38 -7.80 -17.71
C GLN A 438 -42.57 -8.11 -16.21
N VAL A 439 -41.70 -7.60 -15.34
CA VAL A 439 -41.65 -8.00 -13.92
C VAL A 439 -41.43 -6.78 -13.00
N LYS A 440 -41.63 -6.98 -11.69
CA LYS A 440 -41.47 -5.92 -10.68
C LYS A 440 -40.02 -5.70 -10.23
N THR A 441 -39.14 -6.66 -10.44
CA THR A 441 -37.73 -6.55 -10.09
C THR A 441 -37.06 -5.50 -10.97
N ASN A 442 -36.35 -4.56 -10.35
CA ASN A 442 -35.63 -3.53 -11.08
C ASN A 442 -34.28 -4.08 -11.55
N TYR A 443 -34.11 -4.20 -12.87
CA TYR A 443 -32.86 -4.63 -13.46
C TYR A 443 -32.02 -3.43 -13.88
N ILE A 444 -30.78 -3.41 -13.39
CA ILE A 444 -29.83 -2.31 -13.58
C ILE A 444 -28.57 -2.90 -14.19
N VAL A 445 -28.04 -2.27 -15.23
CA VAL A 445 -26.79 -2.67 -15.86
C VAL A 445 -25.74 -1.57 -15.62
N THR A 446 -24.50 -1.95 -15.33
CA THR A 446 -23.38 -1.00 -15.22
C THR A 446 -22.28 -1.36 -16.22
N ARG A 447 -21.97 -0.45 -17.14
CA ARG A 447 -20.86 -0.54 -18.09
C ARG A 447 -19.70 0.33 -17.64
N PHE A 448 -18.50 -0.27 -17.59
CA PHE A 448 -17.25 0.44 -17.37
C PHE A 448 -16.09 -0.29 -18.02
N GLY A 449 -14.97 0.40 -18.15
CA GLY A 449 -13.77 -0.11 -18.80
C GLY A 449 -12.90 -0.97 -17.89
N ASN A 450 -11.60 -0.97 -18.16
CA ASN A 450 -10.68 -1.80 -17.40
C ASN A 450 -10.54 -1.31 -15.95
N VAL A 451 -10.42 -2.26 -15.03
CA VAL A 451 -10.07 -1.98 -13.63
C VAL A 451 -8.61 -2.35 -13.34
N LEU A 452 -7.92 -1.44 -12.67
CA LEU A 452 -6.50 -1.55 -12.36
C LEU A 452 -6.21 -2.75 -11.45
N GLY A 453 -5.17 -3.52 -11.79
CA GLY A 453 -4.70 -4.65 -10.98
C GLY A 453 -5.63 -5.86 -10.94
N SER A 454 -6.68 -5.91 -11.76
CA SER A 454 -7.59 -7.06 -11.78
C SER A 454 -6.92 -8.35 -12.25
N ASN A 455 -7.46 -9.49 -11.82
CA ASN A 455 -6.89 -10.82 -12.10
C ASN A 455 -6.69 -11.02 -13.60
N GLY A 456 -5.47 -11.43 -13.98
CA GLY A 456 -5.08 -11.69 -15.37
C GLY A 456 -5.07 -10.46 -16.29
N SER A 457 -5.03 -9.24 -15.76
CA SER A 457 -4.90 -8.02 -16.57
C SER A 457 -3.45 -7.69 -16.94
N VAL A 458 -3.26 -6.64 -17.74
CA VAL A 458 -1.95 -6.24 -18.29
C VAL A 458 -0.94 -5.83 -17.23
N ILE A 459 -1.37 -5.19 -16.15
CA ILE A 459 -0.45 -4.73 -15.08
C ILE A 459 0.17 -5.94 -14.35
N PRO A 460 -0.58 -6.93 -13.82
CA PRO A 460 -0.01 -8.15 -13.26
C PRO A 460 0.87 -8.92 -14.25
N LEU A 461 0.54 -8.90 -15.56
CA LEU A 461 1.37 -9.51 -16.60
C LEU A 461 2.73 -8.82 -16.70
N PHE A 462 2.75 -7.49 -16.78
CA PHE A 462 3.99 -6.70 -16.81
C PHE A 462 4.81 -6.89 -15.53
N GLU A 463 4.18 -6.94 -14.36
CA GLU A 463 4.91 -7.23 -13.12
C GLU A 463 5.56 -8.62 -13.14
N LYS A 464 4.87 -9.64 -13.66
CA LYS A 464 5.45 -10.99 -13.83
C LYS A 464 6.60 -10.99 -14.85
N GLN A 465 6.47 -10.26 -15.95
CA GLN A 465 7.52 -10.15 -16.98
C GLN A 465 8.75 -9.40 -16.44
N LEU A 466 8.56 -8.29 -15.74
CA LEU A 466 9.64 -7.54 -15.08
C LEU A 466 10.37 -8.39 -14.04
N LYS A 467 9.64 -9.17 -13.22
CA LYS A 467 10.26 -10.11 -12.28
C LYS A 467 11.13 -11.17 -12.95
N LYS A 468 10.87 -11.49 -14.22
CA LYS A 468 11.66 -12.42 -15.03
C LYS A 468 12.79 -11.75 -15.82
N GLY A 469 12.92 -10.42 -15.77
CA GLY A 469 13.94 -9.66 -16.52
C GLY A 469 13.46 -9.09 -17.87
N GLY A 470 12.18 -9.22 -18.21
CA GLY A 470 11.62 -8.73 -19.48
C GLY A 470 11.85 -9.68 -20.68
N PRO A 471 11.57 -9.21 -21.92
CA PRO A 471 10.93 -7.94 -22.28
C PRO A 471 9.46 -7.88 -21.85
N LEU A 472 8.90 -6.67 -21.79
CA LEU A 472 7.44 -6.50 -21.69
C LEU A 472 6.79 -6.71 -23.05
N THR A 473 5.57 -7.27 -23.08
CA THR A 473 4.85 -7.55 -24.34
C THR A 473 3.65 -6.63 -24.53
N VAL A 474 3.66 -5.79 -25.55
CA VAL A 474 2.53 -4.92 -25.92
C VAL A 474 1.94 -5.40 -27.25
N THR A 475 0.62 -5.48 -27.36
CA THR A 475 -0.04 -6.02 -28.57
C THR A 475 0.07 -5.07 -29.76
N HIS A 476 -0.14 -3.77 -29.55
CA HIS A 476 -0.03 -2.76 -30.60
C HIS A 476 0.49 -1.43 -30.02
N PRO A 477 1.34 -0.65 -30.74
CA PRO A 477 1.90 0.61 -30.25
C PRO A 477 0.84 1.64 -29.81
N ASP A 478 -0.24 1.74 -30.58
CA ASP A 478 -1.32 2.72 -30.34
C ASP A 478 -2.50 2.17 -29.53
N ILE A 479 -2.37 1.00 -28.90
CA ILE A 479 -3.48 0.44 -28.12
C ILE A 479 -3.73 1.29 -26.87
N THR A 480 -4.98 1.74 -26.69
CA THR A 480 -5.41 2.55 -25.55
C THR A 480 -6.47 1.82 -24.73
N ARG A 481 -6.47 2.03 -23.42
CA ARG A 481 -7.51 1.52 -22.53
C ARG A 481 -7.89 2.56 -21.49
N TYR A 482 -9.17 2.58 -21.15
CA TYR A 482 -9.72 3.30 -20.02
C TYR A 482 -9.44 2.56 -18.72
N PHE A 483 -9.08 3.27 -17.66
CA PHE A 483 -8.77 2.68 -16.36
C PHE A 483 -9.48 3.40 -15.22
N MET A 484 -9.99 2.60 -14.30
CA MET A 484 -10.45 3.05 -12.98
C MET A 484 -9.91 2.09 -11.91
N THR A 485 -9.98 2.47 -10.63
CA THR A 485 -9.60 1.55 -9.54
C THR A 485 -10.75 0.57 -9.26
N ILE A 486 -10.43 -0.63 -8.76
CA ILE A 486 -11.46 -1.61 -8.36
C ILE A 486 -12.39 -1.02 -7.27
N PRO A 487 -11.89 -0.34 -6.22
CA PRO A 487 -12.76 0.26 -5.21
C PRO A 487 -13.69 1.33 -5.78
N GLU A 488 -13.18 2.19 -6.67
CA GLU A 488 -13.98 3.20 -7.38
C GLU A 488 -15.10 2.54 -8.21
N ALA A 489 -14.78 1.48 -8.96
CA ALA A 489 -15.78 0.76 -9.76
C ALA A 489 -16.90 0.19 -8.88
N CYS A 490 -16.53 -0.48 -7.78
CA CYS A 490 -17.50 -1.12 -6.89
C CYS A 490 -18.38 -0.10 -6.15
N GLN A 491 -17.87 1.09 -5.88
CA GLN A 491 -18.65 2.18 -5.33
C GLN A 491 -19.66 2.71 -6.34
N LEU A 492 -19.24 3.00 -7.59
CA LEU A 492 -20.16 3.43 -8.63
C LEU A 492 -21.22 2.37 -8.96
N VAL A 493 -20.89 1.08 -8.85
CA VAL A 493 -21.86 -0.02 -8.95
C VAL A 493 -22.90 0.02 -7.82
N GLN A 494 -22.49 0.29 -6.58
CA GLN A 494 -23.41 0.46 -5.45
C GLN A 494 -24.27 1.71 -5.62
N ASP A 495 -23.70 2.82 -6.09
CA ASP A 495 -24.45 4.06 -6.34
C ASP A 495 -25.50 3.85 -7.45
N ALA A 496 -25.11 3.19 -8.54
CA ALA A 496 -26.05 2.78 -9.59
C ALA A 496 -27.17 1.88 -9.05
N ALA A 497 -26.85 0.97 -8.12
CA ALA A 497 -27.84 0.14 -7.45
C ALA A 497 -28.83 0.96 -6.61
N VAL A 498 -28.37 2.02 -5.93
CA VAL A 498 -29.25 2.92 -5.16
C VAL A 498 -30.13 3.74 -6.10
N MET A 499 -29.55 4.33 -7.15
CA MET A 499 -30.21 5.28 -8.05
C MET A 499 -31.17 4.61 -9.04
N GLY A 500 -30.90 3.38 -9.47
CA GLY A 500 -31.65 2.72 -10.53
C GLY A 500 -33.07 2.35 -10.13
N SER A 501 -34.01 2.62 -11.04
CA SER A 501 -35.43 2.31 -10.91
C SER A 501 -35.89 1.19 -11.84
N GLY A 502 -34.97 0.58 -12.60
CA GLY A 502 -35.20 -0.52 -13.51
C GLY A 502 -35.10 -0.09 -14.97
N GLY A 503 -34.36 -0.86 -15.77
CA GLY A 503 -34.18 -0.66 -17.21
C GLY A 503 -33.04 0.28 -17.57
N GLU A 504 -32.35 0.88 -16.59
CA GLU A 504 -31.22 1.76 -16.86
C GLU A 504 -29.92 0.98 -17.13
N ILE A 505 -29.19 1.45 -18.13
CA ILE A 505 -27.80 1.07 -18.38
C ILE A 505 -26.91 2.25 -18.00
N TYR A 506 -26.25 2.13 -16.84
CA TYR A 506 -25.33 3.14 -16.35
C TYR A 506 -23.95 2.98 -16.98
N VAL A 507 -23.39 4.08 -17.44
CA VAL A 507 -22.02 4.16 -18.00
C VAL A 507 -21.20 5.07 -17.10
N PHE A 508 -20.05 4.56 -16.64
CA PHE A 508 -19.19 5.32 -15.74
C PHE A 508 -18.19 6.19 -16.51
N ASP A 509 -17.94 7.37 -15.99
CA ASP A 509 -16.87 8.25 -16.49
C ASP A 509 -15.49 7.69 -16.13
N MET A 510 -14.81 7.20 -17.16
CA MET A 510 -13.50 6.59 -17.05
C MET A 510 -12.34 7.59 -17.23
N GLY A 511 -12.63 8.88 -17.45
CA GLY A 511 -11.65 9.92 -17.76
C GLY A 511 -10.84 9.60 -19.02
N GLU A 512 -9.60 10.10 -19.07
CA GLU A 512 -8.76 9.98 -20.26
C GLU A 512 -8.25 8.55 -20.52
N PRO A 513 -8.23 8.09 -21.78
CA PRO A 513 -7.68 6.79 -22.14
C PRO A 513 -6.14 6.79 -22.02
N VAL A 514 -5.59 5.64 -21.64
CA VAL A 514 -4.14 5.47 -21.42
C VAL A 514 -3.56 4.56 -22.50
N LYS A 515 -2.50 5.01 -23.19
CA LYS A 515 -1.71 4.15 -24.10
C LYS A 515 -0.98 3.07 -23.31
N ILE A 516 -1.17 1.81 -23.69
CA ILE A 516 -0.52 0.67 -23.02
C ILE A 516 1.00 0.69 -23.21
N MET A 517 1.48 1.25 -24.33
CA MET A 517 2.90 1.49 -24.55
C MET A 517 3.49 2.43 -23.48
N ASP A 518 2.80 3.53 -23.19
CA ASP A 518 3.26 4.50 -22.18
C ASP A 518 3.16 3.91 -20.76
N LEU A 519 2.10 3.14 -20.50
CA LEU A 519 1.95 2.35 -19.27
C LEU A 519 3.14 1.40 -19.06
N ALA A 520 3.55 0.65 -20.09
CA ALA A 520 4.68 -0.27 -20.03
C ALA A 520 6.00 0.46 -19.74
N LYS A 521 6.28 1.56 -20.45
CA LYS A 521 7.47 2.40 -20.22
C LYS A 521 7.51 2.96 -18.79
N ARG A 522 6.37 3.45 -18.28
CA ARG A 522 6.25 3.93 -16.90
C ARG A 522 6.51 2.81 -15.89
N MET A 523 5.95 1.62 -16.11
CA MET A 523 6.18 0.48 -15.20
C MET A 523 7.65 0.04 -15.15
N ILE A 524 8.38 0.07 -16.27
CA ILE A 524 9.83 -0.18 -16.31
C ILE A 524 10.57 0.85 -15.43
N ARG A 525 10.30 2.13 -15.67
CA ARG A 525 10.90 3.27 -14.97
C ARG A 525 10.65 3.27 -13.47
N LEU A 526 9.42 2.97 -13.04
CA LEU A 526 9.06 2.91 -11.62
C LEU A 526 9.81 1.83 -10.82
N LYS A 527 10.29 0.79 -11.50
CA LYS A 527 11.13 -0.24 -10.88
C LYS A 527 12.62 0.15 -10.84
N GLY A 528 12.97 1.33 -11.37
CA GLY A 528 14.33 1.84 -11.45
C GLY A 528 15.12 1.32 -12.66
N TYR A 529 14.44 0.74 -13.66
CA TYR A 529 15.08 0.27 -14.89
C TYR A 529 15.00 1.33 -15.99
N ARG A 530 16.02 1.38 -16.85
CA ARG A 530 16.06 2.21 -18.06
C ARG A 530 15.40 1.49 -19.23
N TYR A 531 14.67 2.25 -20.03
CA TYR A 531 14.06 1.78 -21.27
C TYR A 531 14.69 2.53 -22.45
N PRO A 532 15.16 1.82 -23.50
CA PRO A 532 15.11 0.36 -23.70
C PRO A 532 16.31 -0.43 -23.15
N GLU A 533 17.27 0.20 -22.48
CA GLU A 533 18.59 -0.38 -22.20
C GLU A 533 18.58 -1.55 -21.20
N ASP A 534 17.82 -1.43 -20.10
CA ASP A 534 17.77 -2.47 -19.07
C ASP A 534 16.60 -3.44 -19.33
N VAL A 535 15.46 -2.92 -19.80
CA VAL A 535 14.27 -3.71 -20.18
C VAL A 535 13.65 -3.12 -21.45
N SER A 536 13.46 -3.96 -22.47
CA SER A 536 12.81 -3.58 -23.72
C SER A 536 11.33 -3.96 -23.77
N ILE A 537 10.62 -3.43 -24.77
CA ILE A 537 9.21 -3.73 -25.05
C ILE A 537 9.12 -4.39 -26.43
N MET A 538 8.50 -5.56 -26.51
CA MET A 538 8.25 -6.31 -27.74
C MET A 538 6.80 -6.11 -28.19
N ILE A 539 6.61 -5.81 -29.48
CA ILE A 539 5.27 -5.78 -30.10
C ILE A 539 4.87 -7.18 -30.55
N THR A 540 3.75 -7.69 -30.06
CA THR A 540 3.29 -9.08 -30.34
C THR A 540 2.17 -9.18 -31.37
N GLY A 541 1.61 -8.05 -31.83
CA GLY A 541 0.43 -8.03 -32.68
C GLY A 541 -0.88 -8.07 -31.88
N LEU A 542 -1.97 -7.64 -32.53
CA LEU A 542 -3.32 -7.71 -31.98
C LEU A 542 -3.79 -9.16 -31.92
N ARG A 543 -4.52 -9.50 -30.86
CA ARG A 543 -5.08 -10.84 -30.68
C ARG A 543 -6.47 -10.93 -31.32
N PRO A 544 -6.97 -12.16 -31.57
CA PRO A 544 -8.35 -12.36 -31.98
C PRO A 544 -9.33 -11.65 -31.06
N GLY A 545 -10.24 -10.90 -31.66
CA GLY A 545 -11.29 -10.14 -31.01
C GLY A 545 -10.87 -8.80 -30.39
N GLU A 546 -9.58 -8.46 -30.41
CA GLU A 546 -9.03 -7.31 -29.69
C GLU A 546 -9.16 -5.99 -30.47
N LYS A 547 -9.72 -4.95 -29.83
CA LYS A 547 -9.77 -3.59 -30.37
C LYS A 547 -8.50 -2.78 -30.05
N THR A 548 -8.11 -1.85 -30.93
CA THR A 548 -7.06 -0.86 -30.66
C THR A 548 -7.52 0.19 -29.65
N TYR A 549 -8.77 0.65 -29.74
CA TYR A 549 -9.43 1.52 -28.76
C TYR A 549 -10.78 0.91 -28.35
N GLU A 550 -11.18 1.10 -27.10
CA GLU A 550 -12.50 0.70 -26.62
C GLU A 550 -13.45 1.90 -26.69
N GLU A 551 -14.73 1.63 -26.89
CA GLU A 551 -15.80 2.63 -26.94
C GLU A 551 -16.62 2.54 -25.65
N LEU A 552 -17.04 3.67 -25.10
CA LEU A 552 -17.90 3.69 -23.90
C LEU A 552 -19.40 3.70 -24.26
N LEU A 553 -19.74 4.09 -25.49
CA LEU A 553 -21.11 4.22 -26.02
C LEU A 553 -21.15 3.74 -27.46
N ALA A 554 -22.28 3.14 -27.86
CA ALA A 554 -22.48 2.76 -29.26
C ALA A 554 -22.76 4.00 -30.12
N ASN A 555 -22.66 3.87 -31.45
CA ASN A 555 -22.81 5.00 -32.38
C ASN A 555 -24.22 5.62 -32.35
N ASP A 556 -25.21 4.83 -31.95
CA ASP A 556 -26.63 5.18 -31.84
C ASP A 556 -27.09 5.42 -30.39
N GLU A 557 -26.19 5.35 -29.41
CA GLU A 557 -26.49 5.58 -28.00
C GLU A 557 -26.17 7.03 -27.59
N ASN A 558 -27.16 7.71 -27.01
CA ASN A 558 -26.97 8.99 -26.32
C ASN A 558 -26.89 8.80 -24.80
N THR A 559 -26.22 9.71 -24.10
CA THR A 559 -26.20 9.71 -22.63
C THR A 559 -27.02 10.83 -22.02
N VAL A 560 -27.61 10.54 -20.86
CA VAL A 560 -28.22 11.52 -19.98
C VAL A 560 -27.42 11.56 -18.68
N LYS A 561 -27.07 12.77 -18.22
CA LYS A 561 -26.38 12.94 -16.93
C LYS A 561 -27.28 12.52 -15.78
N THR A 562 -26.67 11.98 -14.73
CA THR A 562 -27.35 11.75 -13.45
C THR A 562 -26.98 12.83 -12.44
N HIS A 563 -27.53 12.75 -11.22
CA HIS A 563 -27.10 13.59 -10.11
C HIS A 563 -25.66 13.31 -9.66
N HIS A 564 -25.07 12.17 -10.05
CA HIS A 564 -23.69 11.81 -9.76
C HIS A 564 -22.80 12.13 -10.97
N GLU A 565 -21.77 12.97 -10.78
CA GLU A 565 -20.94 13.51 -11.87
C GLU A 565 -20.27 12.43 -12.74
N LYS A 566 -19.91 11.29 -12.13
CA LYS A 566 -19.25 10.17 -12.82
C LYS A 566 -20.19 9.08 -13.36
N ILE A 567 -21.51 9.27 -13.28
CA ILE A 567 -22.48 8.25 -13.71
C ILE A 567 -23.41 8.88 -14.75
N MET A 568 -23.49 8.25 -15.91
CA MET A 568 -24.40 8.61 -16.99
C MET A 568 -25.35 7.45 -17.27
N ILE A 569 -26.53 7.74 -17.83
CA ILE A 569 -27.47 6.72 -18.31
C ILE A 569 -27.39 6.67 -19.83
N ALA A 570 -27.08 5.50 -20.39
CA ALA A 570 -27.17 5.25 -21.82
C ALA A 570 -28.63 5.04 -22.25
N LYS A 571 -29.05 5.75 -23.30
CA LYS A 571 -30.33 5.55 -23.97
C LYS A 571 -30.14 4.52 -25.07
N VAL A 572 -30.51 3.29 -24.78
CA VAL A 572 -30.40 2.17 -25.72
C VAL A 572 -31.75 1.92 -26.37
N ASN A 573 -31.73 1.62 -27.67
CA ASN A 573 -32.92 1.18 -28.38
C ASN A 573 -33.32 -0.23 -27.88
N THR A 574 -34.57 -0.37 -27.42
CA THR A 574 -35.12 -1.62 -26.88
C THR A 574 -36.34 -2.12 -27.65
N PHE A 575 -36.62 -1.60 -28.85
CA PHE A 575 -37.83 -1.95 -29.62
C PHE A 575 -37.89 -3.44 -29.98
N ASP A 576 -36.76 -4.06 -30.32
CA ASP A 576 -36.70 -5.46 -30.75
C ASP A 576 -36.35 -6.43 -29.60
N ASP A 577 -36.34 -5.96 -28.35
CA ASP A 577 -35.87 -6.74 -27.20
C ASP A 577 -36.67 -8.04 -27.02
N ASP A 578 -37.98 -8.02 -27.26
CA ASP A 578 -38.82 -9.22 -27.11
C ASP A 578 -38.50 -10.28 -28.18
N GLN A 579 -38.32 -9.87 -29.45
CA GLN A 579 -37.90 -10.79 -30.52
C GLN A 579 -36.50 -11.33 -30.26
N ARG A 580 -35.57 -10.49 -29.79
CA ARG A 580 -34.22 -10.92 -29.43
C ARG A 580 -34.24 -11.85 -28.23
N LYS A 581 -35.11 -11.62 -27.24
CA LYS A 581 -35.29 -12.51 -26.09
C LYS A 581 -35.67 -13.93 -26.52
N GLU A 582 -36.60 -14.10 -27.45
CA GLU A 582 -36.97 -15.42 -27.99
C GLU A 582 -35.75 -16.13 -28.61
N LYS A 583 -34.96 -15.43 -29.44
CA LYS A 583 -33.72 -15.98 -30.01
C LYS A 583 -32.71 -16.37 -28.92
N ILE A 584 -32.60 -15.58 -27.86
CA ILE A 584 -31.72 -15.86 -26.70
C ILE A 584 -32.19 -17.10 -25.95
N GLU A 585 -33.49 -17.29 -25.78
CA GLU A 585 -34.07 -18.47 -25.15
C GLU A 585 -33.78 -19.72 -25.99
N MET A 586 -33.91 -19.64 -27.31
CA MET A 586 -33.52 -20.73 -28.22
C MET A 586 -32.03 -21.05 -28.14
N LEU A 587 -31.16 -20.02 -28.09
CA LEU A 587 -29.72 -20.21 -27.88
C LEU A 587 -29.44 -20.90 -26.53
N CYS A 588 -30.14 -20.51 -25.46
CA CYS A 588 -30.00 -21.11 -24.14
C CYS A 588 -30.47 -22.57 -24.09
N LEU A 589 -31.59 -22.89 -24.77
CA LEU A 589 -32.08 -24.25 -24.90
C LEU A 589 -31.06 -25.13 -25.64
N LEU A 590 -30.49 -24.63 -26.73
CA LEU A 590 -29.43 -25.33 -27.46
C LEU A 590 -28.24 -25.62 -26.54
N ILE A 591 -27.74 -24.63 -25.80
CA ILE A 591 -26.60 -24.82 -24.88
C ILE A 591 -26.89 -25.86 -23.79
N LYS A 592 -28.14 -25.92 -23.30
CA LYS A 592 -28.58 -26.85 -22.26
C LYS A 592 -28.73 -28.30 -22.76
N ASP A 593 -29.24 -28.48 -23.98
CA ASP A 593 -29.61 -29.80 -24.52
C ASP A 593 -28.42 -30.58 -25.13
N CYS A 594 -27.27 -29.93 -25.31
CA CYS A 594 -26.17 -30.48 -26.10
C CYS A 594 -25.46 -31.68 -25.45
N GLN A 595 -25.90 -32.89 -25.82
CA GLN A 595 -25.14 -34.14 -25.73
C GLN A 595 -23.93 -34.19 -26.70
N LYS A 596 -23.83 -33.26 -27.66
CA LYS A 596 -22.68 -33.05 -28.55
C LYS A 596 -22.26 -31.58 -28.52
N ARG A 597 -20.96 -31.31 -28.38
CA ARG A 597 -20.43 -29.94 -28.47
C ARG A 597 -20.82 -29.34 -29.82
N GLN A 598 -21.51 -28.21 -29.80
CA GLN A 598 -21.85 -27.46 -31.02
C GLN A 598 -20.59 -26.85 -31.61
N GLU A 599 -20.56 -26.78 -32.94
CA GLU A 599 -19.47 -26.14 -33.66
C GLU A 599 -19.42 -24.64 -33.34
N PRO A 600 -18.25 -24.07 -33.02
CA PRO A 600 -18.08 -22.66 -32.68
C PRO A 600 -18.72 -21.69 -33.70
N MET A 601 -18.61 -21.98 -35.00
CA MET A 601 -19.16 -21.14 -36.08
C MET A 601 -20.68 -21.02 -36.00
N THR A 602 -21.39 -22.11 -35.70
CA THR A 602 -22.85 -22.09 -35.57
C THR A 602 -23.29 -21.24 -34.39
N LEU A 603 -22.62 -21.40 -33.24
CA LEU A 603 -22.92 -20.62 -32.04
C LEU A 603 -22.70 -19.12 -32.29
N VAL A 604 -21.57 -18.76 -32.92
CA VAL A 604 -21.25 -17.35 -33.21
C VAL A 604 -22.19 -16.76 -34.26
N SER A 605 -22.63 -17.54 -35.26
CA SER A 605 -23.65 -17.09 -36.20
C SER A 605 -24.95 -16.72 -35.49
N MET A 606 -25.43 -17.57 -34.57
CA MET A 606 -26.63 -17.26 -33.78
C MET A 606 -26.43 -16.02 -32.89
N MET A 607 -25.22 -15.81 -32.36
CA MET A 607 -24.91 -14.60 -31.60
C MET A 607 -25.03 -13.33 -32.46
N LYS A 608 -24.57 -13.38 -33.72
CA LYS A 608 -24.69 -12.26 -34.68
C LYS A 608 -26.14 -11.98 -35.07
N ASP A 609 -26.98 -13.01 -35.15
CA ASP A 609 -28.42 -12.85 -35.39
C ASP A 609 -29.17 -12.19 -34.22
N ILE A 610 -28.64 -12.30 -33.00
CA ILE A 610 -29.15 -11.64 -31.79
C ILE A 610 -28.57 -10.23 -31.65
N VAL A 611 -27.30 -10.04 -31.99
CA VAL A 611 -26.54 -8.80 -31.87
C VAL A 611 -25.98 -8.42 -33.25
N PRO A 612 -26.78 -7.76 -34.10
CA PRO A 612 -26.34 -7.38 -35.45
C PRO A 612 -25.12 -6.46 -35.46
N GLU A 613 -24.90 -5.69 -34.38
CA GLU A 613 -23.72 -4.85 -34.20
C GLU A 613 -22.43 -5.63 -33.85
N PHE A 614 -22.48 -6.96 -33.71
CA PHE A 614 -21.32 -7.81 -33.45
C PHE A 614 -20.51 -8.08 -34.74
N VAL A 615 -19.43 -7.30 -34.94
CA VAL A 615 -18.51 -7.46 -36.06
C VAL A 615 -17.17 -7.98 -35.58
N SER A 616 -16.81 -9.21 -35.95
CA SER A 616 -15.58 -9.87 -35.48
C SER A 616 -14.33 -9.11 -35.96
N LYS A 617 -13.23 -9.17 -35.20
CA LYS A 617 -11.93 -8.63 -35.63
C LYS A 617 -10.78 -9.56 -35.30
N ASN A 618 -9.84 -9.74 -36.22
CA ASN A 618 -8.67 -10.62 -36.12
C ASN A 618 -9.03 -12.09 -35.76
N SER A 619 -10.23 -12.56 -36.13
CA SER A 619 -10.76 -13.87 -35.70
C SER A 619 -11.38 -14.64 -36.87
N ILE A 620 -11.46 -15.96 -36.76
CA ILE A 620 -12.08 -16.85 -37.77
C ILE A 620 -13.56 -16.51 -38.00
N PHE A 621 -14.20 -15.89 -37.02
CA PHE A 621 -15.61 -15.50 -37.10
C PHE A 621 -15.87 -14.27 -37.97
N GLU A 622 -14.84 -13.69 -38.61
CA GLU A 622 -15.00 -12.67 -39.64
C GLU A 622 -15.72 -13.20 -40.88
N GLU A 623 -15.62 -14.51 -41.16
CA GLU A 623 -16.34 -15.15 -42.26
C GLU A 623 -17.87 -15.05 -42.13
N LEU A 624 -18.35 -14.81 -40.91
CA LEU A 624 -19.77 -14.66 -40.59
C LEU A 624 -20.21 -13.19 -40.58
N ASP A 625 -19.29 -12.24 -40.76
CA ASP A 625 -19.62 -10.83 -40.81
C ASP A 625 -20.29 -10.47 -42.14
N PRO A 626 -21.29 -9.57 -42.15
CA PRO A 626 -21.86 -9.08 -43.39
C PRO A 626 -20.76 -8.46 -44.26
N GLN A 627 -20.65 -8.92 -45.52
CA GLN A 627 -19.68 -8.36 -46.45
C GLN A 627 -19.93 -6.86 -46.56
N LYS A 628 -18.91 -6.04 -46.24
CA LYS A 628 -18.96 -4.61 -46.53
C LYS A 628 -19.20 -4.46 -48.02
N ALA A 629 -20.30 -3.82 -48.40
CA ALA A 629 -20.44 -3.29 -49.76
C ALA A 629 -19.20 -2.41 -50.00
N VAL A 630 -18.37 -2.82 -50.96
CA VAL A 630 -17.12 -2.14 -51.34
C VAL A 630 -17.41 -0.73 -51.83
#